data_AF-A0AAJ2FSL6-F1
#
_entry.id   AF-A0AAJ2FSL6-F1
#
_cell.length_a   1.000
_cell.length_b   1.000
_cell.length_c   1.000
_cell.angle_alpha   90.00
_cell.angle_beta   90.00
_cell.angle_gamma   90.00
#
_symmetry.space_group_name_H-M   'P 1'
#
loop_
_entity.id
_entity.type
_entity.pdbx_description
1 polymer ?
#
loop_
_entity_poly.entity_id
_entity_poly.type
_entity_poly.pdbx_seq_one_letter_code
_entity_poly.pdbx_strand_id
1 'polypeptide(L)'
;MKCITTVLTIFVCALLASCDSVDFVEKTEPLPAEFADYKGIDEISEFGNFTVEKFKDSSGPTEHKFDEDTNNVIIKVTAKIDDDHRQTSFYKLDSSGKNIDTHQFVMSYLIADATGDEEWFGNNFLVNKEQGYYTTWPLNGSNIKRPFIEINADRNWSEDKVREHYSDIVMKSAYLDDVETWENISEGKNKKRIAKVYYLKSTGEWYKLYGNSLTEDGYGRPLSGFNNTLFENFTSNERFFERYIPPSNITISYFQKLKYEKYCAANQVGCSMFYSWGGMGYYNVAIGGSILKFKNKGSLSTTEFKNKVFPPKESLLVNFAYFTHQNLTYALFSANDVLYIIKQKKSANQGRQRQ
;
A
#
# COMPACT_ATOMS: atom_id res chain seq x y z
N MET A 1 -16.85 15.32 79.22
CA MET A 1 -17.15 16.61 78.58
C MET A 1 -16.14 16.81 77.46
N LYS A 2 -16.62 16.83 76.21
CA LYS A 2 -15.97 17.20 74.92
C LYS A 2 -14.52 16.76 74.65
N CYS A 3 -14.34 15.92 73.63
CA CYS A 3 -13.64 16.27 72.38
C CYS A 3 -13.77 15.10 71.39
N ILE A 4 -14.62 15.25 70.38
CA ILE A 4 -14.64 14.39 69.20
C ILE A 4 -13.93 15.18 68.11
N THR A 5 -12.79 14.67 67.69
CA THR A 5 -11.96 15.25 66.63
C THR A 5 -12.48 14.76 65.29
N THR A 6 -13.03 15.68 64.50
CA THR A 6 -13.46 15.46 63.12
C THR A 6 -12.23 15.28 62.23
N VAL A 7 -12.08 14.11 61.60
CA VAL A 7 -11.13 13.92 60.48
C VAL A 7 -11.91 14.09 59.19
N LEU A 8 -11.58 15.15 58.46
CA LEU A 8 -12.16 15.52 57.18
C LEU A 8 -11.39 14.78 56.08
N THR A 9 -11.95 13.69 55.54
CA THR A 9 -11.36 13.00 54.39
C THR A 9 -11.77 13.74 53.11
N ILE A 10 -10.82 14.44 52.50
CA ILE A 10 -10.99 15.07 51.19
C ILE A 10 -10.96 13.95 50.14
N PHE A 11 -12.14 13.55 49.66
CA PHE A 11 -12.27 12.73 48.47
C PHE A 11 -12.10 13.64 47.26
N VAL A 12 -10.89 13.66 46.68
CA VAL A 12 -10.66 14.24 45.35
C VAL A 12 -11.32 13.32 44.34
N CYS A 13 -12.56 13.63 43.96
CA CYS A 13 -13.15 13.10 42.74
C CYS A 13 -12.36 13.64 41.55
N ALA A 14 -11.35 12.88 41.11
CA ALA A 14 -10.81 13.03 39.77
C ALA A 14 -11.93 12.69 38.79
N LEU A 15 -12.56 13.73 38.25
CA LEU A 15 -13.39 13.66 37.04
C LEU A 15 -12.48 13.15 35.91
N LEU A 16 -12.44 11.83 35.74
CA LEU A 16 -12.13 11.24 34.46
C LEU A 16 -13.27 11.64 33.52
N ALA A 17 -13.06 12.73 32.79
CA ALA A 17 -13.90 13.09 31.66
C ALA A 17 -13.78 11.96 30.64
N SER A 18 -14.73 11.03 30.67
CA SER A 18 -15.00 10.12 29.57
C SER A 18 -15.42 10.96 28.37
N CYS A 19 -14.48 11.32 27.52
CA CYS A 19 -14.75 12.05 26.28
C CYS A 19 -14.95 11.05 25.13
N ASP A 20 -15.98 10.20 25.26
CA ASP A 20 -16.44 9.28 24.20
C ASP A 20 -17.78 9.75 23.60
N SER A 21 -17.96 11.07 23.45
CA SER A 21 -19.12 11.59 22.72
C SER A 21 -18.72 11.80 21.25
N VAL A 22 -18.89 10.76 20.44
CA VAL A 22 -19.02 10.94 18.99
C VAL A 22 -20.44 11.47 18.74
N ASP A 23 -20.57 12.78 18.54
CA ASP A 23 -21.85 13.38 18.18
C ASP A 23 -22.09 13.14 16.68
N PHE A 24 -23.10 12.34 16.37
CA PHE A 24 -23.57 12.14 15.01
C PHE A 24 -24.76 13.06 14.73
N VAL A 25 -24.63 13.91 13.71
CA VAL A 25 -25.76 14.67 13.18
C VAL A 25 -26.09 14.11 11.80
N GLU A 26 -27.21 13.41 11.71
CA GLU A 26 -27.75 12.99 10.41
C GLU A 26 -28.33 14.21 9.71
N LYS A 27 -27.74 14.56 8.56
CA LYS A 27 -28.24 15.61 7.69
C LYS A 27 -28.09 15.12 6.26
N THR A 28 -29.16 14.54 5.74
CA THR A 28 -29.21 14.01 4.38
C THR A 28 -29.55 15.12 3.41
N GLU A 29 -28.61 15.47 2.53
CA GLU A 29 -28.93 16.31 1.38
C GLU A 29 -29.67 15.48 0.31
N PRO A 30 -30.75 16.01 -0.30
CA PRO A 30 -31.44 15.30 -1.37
C PRO A 30 -30.50 15.14 -2.58
N LEU A 31 -30.56 13.97 -3.24
CA LEU A 31 -29.75 13.69 -4.42
C LEU A 31 -30.29 14.47 -5.63
N PRO A 32 -29.49 15.32 -6.30
CA PRO A 32 -29.91 15.94 -7.55
C PRO A 32 -30.22 14.89 -8.63
N ALA A 33 -31.24 15.16 -9.44
CA ALA A 33 -31.77 14.19 -10.40
C ALA A 33 -30.72 13.72 -11.43
N GLU A 34 -29.76 14.58 -11.80
CA GLU A 34 -28.71 14.25 -12.75
C GLU A 34 -27.70 13.19 -12.26
N PHE A 35 -27.72 12.83 -10.97
CA PHE A 35 -26.86 11.79 -10.37
C PHE A 35 -27.61 10.49 -10.07
N ALA A 36 -28.90 10.41 -10.38
CA ALA A 36 -29.73 9.25 -10.09
C ALA A 36 -29.32 7.98 -10.87
N ASP A 37 -28.65 8.13 -12.02
CA ASP A 37 -28.20 7.03 -12.87
C ASP A 37 -26.89 6.37 -12.42
N TYR A 38 -26.20 6.95 -11.42
CA TYR A 38 -24.96 6.39 -10.90
C TYR A 38 -25.22 5.16 -10.04
N LYS A 39 -24.48 4.09 -10.35
CA LYS A 39 -24.56 2.79 -9.67
C LYS A 39 -23.33 2.52 -8.82
N GLY A 40 -23.45 1.63 -7.85
CA GLY A 40 -22.25 1.09 -7.20
C GLY A 40 -21.37 0.42 -8.25
N ILE A 41 -20.05 0.52 -8.15
CA ILE A 41 -19.16 -0.07 -9.17
C ILE A 41 -19.36 -1.58 -9.32
N ASP A 42 -19.62 -2.29 -8.23
CA ASP A 42 -19.93 -3.74 -8.24
C ASP A 42 -21.23 -4.07 -9.00
N GLU A 43 -22.11 -3.10 -9.25
CA GLU A 43 -23.36 -3.26 -10.00
C GLU A 43 -23.17 -3.03 -11.51
N ILE A 44 -21.97 -2.63 -11.95
CA ILE A 44 -21.67 -2.28 -13.34
C ILE A 44 -20.85 -3.40 -13.95
N SER A 45 -21.46 -4.18 -14.84
CA SER A 45 -20.77 -5.21 -15.62
C SER A 45 -20.30 -4.70 -17.00
N GLU A 46 -20.87 -3.59 -17.47
CA GLU A 46 -20.57 -3.01 -18.77
C GLU A 46 -20.87 -1.51 -18.84
N PHE A 47 -20.12 -0.81 -19.70
CA PHE A 47 -20.38 0.58 -20.07
C PHE A 47 -19.81 0.83 -21.47
N GLY A 48 -20.57 1.49 -22.36
CA GLY A 48 -20.17 1.66 -23.75
C GLY A 48 -19.72 0.34 -24.41
N ASN A 49 -18.50 0.33 -24.96
CA ASN A 49 -17.86 -0.85 -25.57
C ASN A 49 -16.96 -1.63 -24.61
N PHE A 50 -17.12 -1.49 -23.30
CA PHE A 50 -16.27 -2.13 -22.29
C PHE A 50 -17.07 -3.06 -21.36
N THR A 51 -16.42 -4.11 -20.87
CA THR A 51 -16.83 -4.90 -19.71
C THR A 51 -16.03 -4.49 -18.49
N VAL A 52 -16.65 -4.62 -17.31
CA VAL A 52 -16.01 -4.40 -16.00
C VAL A 52 -16.15 -5.70 -15.23
N GLU A 53 -15.01 -6.27 -14.86
CA GLU A 53 -14.94 -7.53 -14.14
C GLU A 53 -14.23 -7.28 -12.80
N LYS A 54 -14.91 -7.58 -11.68
CA LYS A 54 -14.24 -7.62 -10.38
C LYS A 54 -13.16 -8.71 -10.42
N PHE A 55 -11.93 -8.35 -10.10
CA PHE A 55 -10.80 -9.27 -10.09
C PHE A 55 -10.53 -9.81 -8.68
N LYS A 56 -10.23 -8.93 -7.72
CA LYS A 56 -9.91 -9.30 -6.33
C LYS A 56 -10.31 -8.22 -5.34
N ASP A 57 -10.71 -8.67 -4.16
CA ASP A 57 -10.72 -7.86 -2.95
C ASP A 57 -9.32 -7.91 -2.31
N SER A 58 -8.93 -6.80 -1.68
CA SER A 58 -7.73 -6.66 -0.87
C SER A 58 -8.13 -6.15 0.52
N SER A 59 -7.28 -6.35 1.52
CA SER A 59 -7.40 -5.75 2.85
C SER A 59 -6.38 -4.65 3.06
N GLY A 60 -5.77 -4.18 1.98
CA GLY A 60 -4.72 -3.17 1.95
C GLY A 60 -4.43 -2.73 0.51
N PRO A 61 -3.46 -1.83 0.32
CA PRO A 61 -3.09 -1.34 -1.00
C PRO A 61 -2.80 -2.48 -1.97
N THR A 62 -3.35 -2.39 -3.18
CA THR A 62 -2.99 -3.29 -4.28
C THR A 62 -1.78 -2.71 -5.00
N GLU A 63 -0.75 -3.52 -5.19
CA GLU A 63 0.44 -3.13 -5.96
C GLU A 63 0.44 -3.90 -7.28
N HIS A 64 1.10 -3.36 -8.29
CA HIS A 64 1.31 -4.05 -9.55
C HIS A 64 2.66 -3.66 -10.15
N LYS A 65 3.08 -4.39 -11.17
CA LYS A 65 4.07 -3.91 -12.13
C LYS A 65 3.94 -4.63 -13.46
N PHE A 66 4.29 -3.90 -14.50
CA PHE A 66 4.31 -4.36 -15.88
C PHE A 66 5.73 -4.78 -16.26
N ASP A 67 5.83 -5.93 -16.91
CA ASP A 67 7.07 -6.44 -17.49
C ASP A 67 7.08 -6.16 -18.99
N GLU A 68 7.91 -5.20 -19.42
CA GLU A 68 8.06 -4.77 -20.81
C GLU A 68 8.51 -5.91 -21.74
N ASP A 69 9.27 -6.89 -21.22
CA ASP A 69 9.82 -7.97 -22.04
C ASP A 69 8.76 -9.02 -22.39
N THR A 70 7.83 -9.27 -21.46
CA THR A 70 6.81 -10.33 -21.60
C THR A 70 5.40 -9.80 -21.81
N ASN A 71 5.19 -8.50 -21.62
CA ASN A 71 3.88 -7.85 -21.53
C ASN A 71 2.96 -8.42 -20.44
N ASN A 72 3.54 -9.08 -19.43
CA ASN A 72 2.79 -9.56 -18.28
C ASN A 72 2.63 -8.45 -17.25
N VAL A 73 1.52 -8.47 -16.51
CA VAL A 73 1.32 -7.65 -15.31
C VAL A 73 1.28 -8.56 -14.11
N ILE A 74 2.13 -8.32 -13.12
CA ILE A 74 2.02 -9.00 -11.83
C ILE A 74 1.35 -8.06 -10.84
N ILE A 75 0.42 -8.60 -10.05
CA ILE A 75 -0.41 -7.86 -9.09
C ILE A 75 -0.23 -8.49 -7.72
N LYS A 76 0.14 -7.70 -6.71
CA LYS A 76 0.16 -8.09 -5.29
C LYS A 76 -1.13 -7.61 -4.64
N VAL A 77 -1.86 -8.54 -4.03
CA VAL A 77 -2.99 -8.24 -3.15
C VAL A 77 -2.76 -8.88 -1.79
N THR A 78 -3.34 -8.29 -0.76
CA THR A 78 -3.24 -8.77 0.61
C THR A 78 -4.64 -9.07 1.11
N ALA A 79 -4.84 -10.13 1.88
CA ALA A 79 -6.10 -10.45 2.52
C ALA A 79 -5.89 -10.70 4.02
N LYS A 80 -6.78 -10.17 4.85
CA LYS A 80 -6.82 -10.44 6.30
C LYS A 80 -7.27 -11.88 6.54
N ILE A 81 -6.44 -12.65 7.23
CA ILE A 81 -6.80 -13.96 7.77
C ILE A 81 -7.35 -13.75 9.18
N ASP A 82 -6.53 -13.18 10.07
CA ASP A 82 -6.87 -12.83 11.45
C ASP A 82 -6.12 -11.54 11.86
N ASP A 83 -6.03 -11.21 13.15
CA ASP A 83 -5.37 -9.98 13.59
C ASP A 83 -3.84 -9.98 13.36
N ASP A 84 -3.23 -11.17 13.34
CA ASP A 84 -1.79 -11.38 13.31
C ASP A 84 -1.27 -11.85 11.95
N HIS A 85 -2.17 -12.36 11.09
CA HIS A 85 -1.83 -12.96 9.81
C HIS A 85 -2.48 -12.26 8.61
N ARG A 86 -1.71 -12.19 7.53
CA ARG A 86 -2.17 -11.72 6.21
C ARG A 86 -1.75 -12.71 5.14
N GLN A 87 -2.69 -13.06 4.25
CA GLN A 87 -2.37 -13.77 3.02
C GLN A 87 -1.93 -12.74 1.98
N THR A 88 -0.71 -12.84 1.49
CA THR A 88 -0.30 -12.12 0.29
C THR A 88 -0.42 -13.04 -0.92
N SER A 89 -1.01 -12.55 -2.00
CA SER A 89 -1.11 -13.25 -3.28
C SER A 89 -0.55 -12.39 -4.41
N PHE A 90 0.33 -12.98 -5.21
CA PHE A 90 0.81 -12.42 -6.46
C PHE A 90 0.10 -13.12 -7.63
N TYR A 91 -0.53 -12.36 -8.50
CA TYR A 91 -1.19 -12.86 -9.71
C TYR A 91 -0.42 -12.39 -10.94
N LYS A 92 -0.09 -13.29 -11.87
CA LYS A 92 0.52 -12.94 -13.15
C LYS A 92 -0.56 -12.94 -14.22
N LEU A 93 -0.83 -11.78 -14.79
CA LEU A 93 -1.75 -11.59 -15.90
C LEU A 93 -0.99 -11.51 -17.21
N ASP A 94 -1.49 -12.18 -18.25
CA ASP A 94 -1.01 -11.97 -19.63
C ASP A 94 -1.54 -10.66 -20.22
N SER A 95 -1.11 -10.32 -21.44
CA SER A 95 -1.54 -9.11 -22.16
C SER A 95 -3.05 -9.02 -22.43
N SER A 96 -3.79 -10.12 -22.29
CA SER A 96 -5.25 -10.15 -22.41
C SER A 96 -5.99 -9.97 -21.08
N GLY A 97 -5.26 -9.92 -19.97
CA GLY A 97 -5.80 -9.82 -18.62
C GLY A 97 -6.30 -11.15 -18.10
N LYS A 98 -5.77 -12.27 -18.60
CA LYS A 98 -6.00 -13.61 -18.06
C LYS A 98 -4.93 -13.92 -17.03
N ASN A 99 -5.34 -14.39 -15.86
CA ASN A 99 -4.42 -14.92 -14.86
C ASN A 99 -3.78 -16.23 -15.37
N ILE A 100 -2.47 -16.23 -15.54
CA ILE A 100 -1.67 -17.34 -16.04
C ILE A 100 -0.85 -18.04 -14.95
N ASP A 101 -0.65 -17.40 -13.79
CA ASP A 101 0.11 -17.99 -12.68
C ASP A 101 -0.20 -17.27 -11.36
N THR A 102 -0.03 -17.94 -10.22
CA THR A 102 -0.25 -17.35 -8.90
C THR A 102 0.78 -17.83 -7.88
N HIS A 103 1.36 -16.90 -7.12
CA HIS A 103 2.20 -17.18 -5.95
C HIS A 103 1.50 -16.69 -4.68
N GLN A 104 1.69 -17.40 -3.59
CA GLN A 104 1.02 -17.11 -2.33
C GLN A 104 1.97 -17.34 -1.15
N PHE A 105 1.96 -16.41 -0.20
CA PHE A 105 2.64 -16.58 1.08
C PHE A 105 1.80 -15.97 2.22
N VAL A 106 1.99 -16.48 3.44
CA VAL A 106 1.35 -15.96 4.64
C VAL A 106 2.36 -15.12 5.41
N MET A 107 2.04 -13.85 5.63
CA MET A 107 2.77 -12.95 6.50
C MET A 107 2.24 -13.08 7.92
N SER A 108 3.14 -13.31 8.89
CA SER A 108 2.86 -13.15 10.32
C SER A 108 3.54 -11.91 10.86
N TYR A 109 2.81 -11.14 11.68
CA TYR A 109 3.33 -9.99 12.41
C TYR A 109 3.80 -10.33 13.84
N LEU A 110 3.60 -11.56 14.31
CA LEU A 110 4.07 -11.95 15.65
C LEU A 110 5.58 -12.17 15.61
N ILE A 111 6.28 -11.59 16.57
CA ILE A 111 7.74 -11.69 16.68
C ILE A 111 8.21 -13.16 16.73
N ALA A 112 7.41 -14.04 17.35
CA ALA A 112 7.78 -15.44 17.55
C ALA A 112 7.76 -16.30 16.28
N ASP A 113 6.99 -15.92 15.26
CA ASP A 113 6.82 -16.67 14.01
C ASP A 113 6.87 -15.74 12.77
N ALA A 114 7.56 -14.60 12.91
CA ALA A 114 7.66 -13.59 11.87
C ALA A 114 8.16 -14.21 10.55
N THR A 115 7.27 -14.26 9.56
CA THR A 115 7.61 -14.78 8.23
C THR A 115 8.17 -13.70 7.31
N GLY A 116 8.10 -12.43 7.69
CA GLY A 116 8.51 -11.30 6.87
C GLY A 116 7.59 -11.07 5.66
N ASP A 117 7.89 -10.03 4.88
CA ASP A 117 7.24 -9.78 3.58
C ASP A 117 8.05 -10.44 2.44
N GLU A 118 7.36 -10.90 1.41
CA GLU A 118 8.00 -11.17 0.12
C GLU A 118 7.91 -9.92 -0.76
N GLU A 119 9.06 -9.35 -1.03
CA GLU A 119 9.21 -8.15 -1.85
C GLU A 119 9.54 -8.55 -3.29
N TRP A 120 8.91 -7.90 -4.26
CA TRP A 120 9.24 -8.11 -5.67
C TRP A 120 10.41 -7.21 -6.09
N PHE A 121 11.47 -7.83 -6.60
CA PHE A 121 12.67 -7.15 -7.09
C PHE A 121 12.94 -7.41 -8.57
N GLY A 122 13.15 -6.31 -9.32
CA GLY A 122 13.33 -6.36 -10.77
C GLY A 122 12.15 -7.06 -11.45
N ASN A 123 12.36 -7.67 -12.60
CA ASN A 123 11.31 -8.49 -13.25
C ASN A 123 11.42 -9.97 -12.84
N ASN A 124 12.34 -10.29 -11.92
CA ASN A 124 12.88 -11.64 -11.83
C ASN A 124 12.64 -12.34 -10.50
N PHE A 125 12.55 -11.62 -9.38
CA PHE A 125 12.68 -12.22 -8.05
C PHE A 125 11.57 -11.82 -7.08
N LEU A 126 11.05 -12.79 -6.32
CA LEU A 126 10.43 -12.50 -5.02
C LEU A 126 11.45 -12.79 -3.93
N VAL A 127 11.63 -11.89 -2.98
CA VAL A 127 12.69 -11.94 -1.98
C VAL A 127 12.11 -11.80 -0.59
N ASN A 128 12.44 -12.73 0.30
CA ASN A 128 12.09 -12.68 1.70
C ASN A 128 13.37 -12.53 2.53
N LYS A 129 13.64 -11.31 3.00
CA LYS A 129 14.86 -11.01 3.76
C LYS A 129 14.84 -11.61 5.17
N GLU A 130 13.67 -11.68 5.79
CA GLU A 130 13.47 -12.22 7.13
C GLU A 130 13.78 -13.72 7.17
N GLN A 131 13.24 -14.46 6.20
CA GLN A 131 13.41 -15.89 6.05
C GLN A 131 14.66 -16.27 5.22
N GLY A 132 15.39 -15.29 4.70
CA GLY A 132 16.70 -15.50 4.07
C GLY A 132 16.68 -16.19 2.70
N TYR A 133 15.62 -16.01 1.91
CA TYR A 133 15.48 -16.65 0.60
C TYR A 133 14.97 -15.73 -0.50
N TYR A 134 15.11 -16.20 -1.74
CA TYR A 134 14.44 -15.63 -2.92
C TYR A 134 13.90 -16.74 -3.83
N THR A 135 12.94 -16.40 -4.69
CA THR A 135 12.41 -17.27 -5.74
C THR A 135 12.52 -16.58 -7.10
N THR A 136 12.36 -17.32 -8.19
CA THR A 136 12.31 -16.75 -9.56
C THR A 136 10.91 -16.79 -10.14
N TRP A 137 9.87 -16.84 -9.29
CA TRP A 137 8.49 -16.95 -9.71
C TRP A 137 8.06 -15.84 -10.71
N PRO A 138 8.45 -14.57 -10.55
CA PRO A 138 8.13 -13.52 -11.52
C PRO A 138 8.65 -13.85 -12.93
N LEU A 139 9.88 -14.37 -13.03
CA LEU A 139 10.52 -14.72 -14.30
C LEU A 139 9.94 -15.99 -14.94
N ASN A 140 9.81 -17.08 -14.19
CA ASN A 140 9.57 -18.42 -14.76
C ASN A 140 8.56 -19.29 -13.99
N GLY A 141 7.85 -18.72 -13.02
CA GLY A 141 6.87 -19.45 -12.21
C GLY A 141 7.48 -20.41 -11.18
N SER A 142 8.81 -20.43 -11.02
CA SER A 142 9.46 -21.31 -10.04
C SER A 142 9.34 -20.75 -8.62
N ASN A 143 8.68 -21.50 -7.75
CA ASN A 143 8.54 -21.23 -6.31
C ASN A 143 9.68 -21.83 -5.47
N ILE A 144 10.74 -22.33 -6.10
CA ILE A 144 11.87 -22.92 -5.38
C ILE A 144 12.56 -21.81 -4.58
N LYS A 145 12.53 -21.93 -3.25
CA LYS A 145 13.22 -21.04 -2.33
C LYS A 145 14.72 -21.29 -2.40
N ARG A 146 15.46 -20.30 -2.85
CA ARG A 146 16.92 -20.31 -2.92
C ARG A 146 17.46 -19.49 -1.75
N PRO A 147 18.35 -20.04 -0.91
CA PRO A 147 18.93 -19.28 0.18
C PRO A 147 19.86 -18.19 -0.37
N PHE A 148 20.06 -17.13 0.41
CA PHE A 148 21.13 -16.18 0.14
C PHE A 148 22.50 -16.84 0.33
N ILE A 149 23.46 -16.42 -0.50
CA ILE A 149 24.86 -16.78 -0.30
C ILE A 149 25.43 -15.91 0.82
N GLU A 150 25.73 -16.54 1.94
CA GLU A 150 26.20 -15.82 3.13
C GLU A 150 27.69 -15.50 3.04
N ILE A 151 28.03 -14.25 3.35
CA ILE A 151 29.40 -13.75 3.39
C ILE A 151 29.71 -13.25 4.80
N ASN A 152 30.83 -13.69 5.36
CA ASN A 152 31.24 -13.39 6.75
C ASN A 152 30.21 -13.82 7.81
N ALA A 153 29.51 -14.94 7.58
CA ALA A 153 28.47 -15.44 8.50
C ALA A 153 28.98 -15.71 9.92
N ASP A 154 30.23 -16.15 10.03
CA ASP A 154 30.94 -16.40 11.29
C ASP A 154 31.43 -15.11 11.97
N ARG A 155 31.29 -13.97 11.31
CA ARG A 155 31.64 -12.64 11.84
C ARG A 155 33.13 -12.51 12.19
N ASN A 156 34.01 -13.24 11.52
CA ASN A 156 35.45 -13.26 11.82
C ASN A 156 36.30 -12.33 10.94
N TRP A 157 35.74 -11.67 9.94
CA TRP A 157 36.49 -10.72 9.12
C TRP A 157 36.86 -9.46 9.92
N SER A 158 38.07 -8.93 9.66
CA SER A 158 38.50 -7.63 10.18
C SER A 158 37.63 -6.50 9.61
N GLU A 159 37.54 -5.38 10.34
CA GLU A 159 36.74 -4.23 9.91
C GLU A 159 37.16 -3.72 8.53
N ASP A 160 38.46 -3.64 8.26
CA ASP A 160 38.99 -3.18 6.97
C ASP A 160 38.58 -4.11 5.83
N LYS A 161 38.59 -5.42 6.04
CA LYS A 161 38.15 -6.39 5.03
C LYS A 161 36.64 -6.30 4.76
N VAL A 162 35.83 -6.10 5.80
CA VAL A 162 34.38 -5.87 5.63
C VAL A 162 34.14 -4.57 4.89
N ARG A 163 34.87 -3.50 5.22
CA ARG A 163 34.75 -2.18 4.55
C ARG A 163 35.17 -2.23 3.08
N GLU A 164 36.28 -2.90 2.78
CA GLU A 164 36.75 -3.10 1.40
C GLU A 164 35.72 -3.88 0.58
N HIS A 165 35.21 -4.99 1.12
CA HIS A 165 34.18 -5.77 0.43
C HIS A 165 32.88 -4.97 0.25
N TYR A 166 32.46 -4.22 1.26
CA TYR A 166 31.29 -3.36 1.18
C TYR A 166 31.45 -2.29 0.08
N SER A 167 32.60 -1.63 0.03
CA SER A 167 32.91 -0.64 -1.02
C SER A 167 32.87 -1.26 -2.41
N ASP A 168 33.39 -2.49 -2.58
CA ASP A 168 33.34 -3.21 -3.85
C ASP A 168 31.89 -3.50 -4.29
N ILE A 169 31.05 -4.02 -3.40
CA ILE A 169 29.67 -4.36 -3.73
C ILE A 169 28.80 -3.12 -3.96
N VAL A 170 29.06 -2.00 -3.28
CA VAL A 170 28.37 -0.72 -3.54
C VAL A 170 28.61 -0.26 -4.98
N MET A 171 29.80 -0.47 -5.54
CA MET A 171 30.12 -0.07 -6.91
C MET A 171 29.59 -1.04 -7.97
N LYS A 172 29.47 -2.33 -7.66
CA LYS A 172 29.29 -3.40 -8.67
C LYS A 172 27.94 -4.11 -8.62
N SER A 173 27.21 -3.99 -7.52
CA SER A 173 25.95 -4.73 -7.36
C SER A 173 24.84 -4.07 -8.16
N ALA A 174 23.97 -4.90 -8.74
CA ALA A 174 22.76 -4.41 -9.36
C ALA A 174 21.81 -3.84 -8.30
N TYR A 175 21.83 -4.41 -7.09
CA TYR A 175 21.05 -3.98 -5.93
C TYR A 175 21.89 -4.06 -4.66
N LEU A 176 21.62 -3.16 -3.72
CA LEU A 176 22.10 -3.23 -2.35
C LEU A 176 21.05 -2.64 -1.40
N ASP A 177 20.86 -3.30 -0.27
CA ASP A 177 20.06 -2.83 0.86
C ASP A 177 20.69 -3.25 2.18
N ASP A 178 20.66 -2.36 3.16
CA ASP A 178 21.35 -2.52 4.43
C ASP A 178 20.38 -2.49 5.61
N VAL A 179 20.60 -3.41 6.55
CA VAL A 179 19.84 -3.48 7.80
C VAL A 179 20.66 -2.83 8.88
N GLU A 180 20.11 -1.76 9.41
CA GLU A 180 20.72 -0.94 10.44
C GLU A 180 20.43 -1.51 11.84
N THR A 181 21.37 -1.31 12.76
CA THR A 181 21.22 -1.59 14.18
C THR A 181 21.84 -0.48 15.01
N TRP A 182 21.46 -0.40 16.27
CA TRP A 182 21.95 0.61 17.21
C TRP A 182 22.77 -0.05 18.29
N GLU A 183 24.03 0.34 18.37
CA GLU A 183 24.97 -0.09 19.41
C GLU A 183 24.97 0.96 20.52
N ASN A 184 24.74 0.54 21.77
CA ASN A 184 24.91 1.42 22.92
C ASN A 184 26.40 1.61 23.19
N ILE A 185 26.89 2.85 23.07
CA ILE A 185 28.30 3.17 23.34
C ILE A 185 28.47 3.73 24.76
N SER A 186 27.51 4.54 25.22
CA SER A 186 27.49 5.08 26.58
C SER A 186 26.07 5.49 26.97
N GLU A 187 25.89 5.90 28.23
CA GLU A 187 24.60 6.44 28.71
C GLU A 187 24.11 7.59 27.80
N GLY A 188 22.91 7.42 27.25
CA GLY A 188 22.29 8.36 26.31
C GLY A 188 22.92 8.46 24.91
N LYS A 189 23.93 7.65 24.57
CA LYS A 189 24.58 7.66 23.24
C LYS A 189 24.54 6.30 22.58
N ASN A 190 23.78 6.23 21.49
CA ASN A 190 23.77 5.09 20.58
C ASN A 190 24.53 5.46 19.30
N LYS A 191 25.20 4.49 18.70
CA LYS A 191 25.80 4.60 17.38
C LYS A 191 25.13 3.63 16.43
N LYS A 192 24.79 4.15 15.26
CA LYS A 192 24.22 3.40 14.15
C LYS A 192 25.29 2.52 13.50
N ARG A 193 24.93 1.28 13.19
CA ARG A 193 25.78 0.26 12.54
C ARG A 193 24.98 -0.45 11.46
N ILE A 194 25.65 -0.89 10.41
CA ILE A 194 25.05 -1.82 9.45
C ILE A 194 25.30 -3.25 9.93
N ALA A 195 24.24 -3.96 10.30
CA ALA A 195 24.28 -5.33 10.80
C ALA A 195 24.35 -6.38 9.68
N LYS A 196 23.63 -6.13 8.58
CA LYS A 196 23.54 -7.01 7.41
C LYS A 196 23.41 -6.18 6.15
N VAL A 197 23.93 -6.67 5.03
CA VAL A 197 23.71 -6.10 3.71
C VAL A 197 23.23 -7.19 2.77
N TYR A 198 22.08 -7.00 2.13
CA TYR A 198 21.55 -7.87 1.09
C TYR A 198 21.88 -7.25 -0.26
N TYR A 199 22.42 -8.03 -1.20
CA TYR A 199 22.80 -7.50 -2.50
C TYR A 199 22.66 -8.53 -3.62
N LEU A 200 22.37 -8.05 -4.83
CA LEU A 200 22.25 -8.85 -6.04
C LEU A 200 23.48 -8.62 -6.92
N LYS A 201 24.23 -9.69 -7.19
CA LYS A 201 25.29 -9.64 -8.20
C LYS A 201 24.71 -9.71 -9.62
N SER A 202 25.47 -9.22 -10.59
CA SER A 202 25.14 -9.31 -12.01
C SER A 202 24.95 -10.75 -12.53
N THR A 203 25.43 -11.76 -11.78
CA THR A 203 25.18 -13.19 -12.06
C THR A 203 23.74 -13.63 -11.80
N GLY A 204 22.93 -12.81 -11.12
CA GLY A 204 21.55 -13.14 -10.74
C GLY A 204 21.43 -13.86 -9.39
N GLU A 205 22.50 -13.92 -8.61
CA GLU A 205 22.52 -14.53 -7.28
C GLU A 205 22.45 -13.47 -6.18
N TRP A 206 21.67 -13.77 -5.15
CA TRP A 206 21.52 -12.94 -3.96
C TRP A 206 22.49 -13.35 -2.87
N TYR A 207 23.09 -12.34 -2.25
CA TYR A 207 24.09 -12.49 -1.20
C TYR A 207 23.65 -11.73 0.06
N LYS A 208 24.17 -12.18 1.21
CA LYS A 208 23.98 -11.56 2.52
C LYS A 208 25.33 -11.40 3.20
N LEU A 209 25.83 -10.17 3.28
CA LEU A 209 27.03 -9.83 4.04
C LEU A 209 26.65 -9.53 5.50
N TYR A 210 27.30 -10.17 6.44
CA TYR A 210 27.17 -9.84 7.86
C TYR A 210 28.19 -8.77 8.25
N GLY A 211 27.70 -7.61 8.69
CA GLY A 211 28.49 -6.49 9.15
C GLY A 211 28.66 -6.52 10.67
N ASN A 212 29.89 -6.29 11.15
CA ASN A 212 30.17 -6.11 12.57
C ASN A 212 30.55 -4.65 12.91
N SER A 213 30.88 -3.83 11.90
CA SER A 213 31.63 -2.59 12.11
C SER A 213 31.44 -1.52 11.02
N LEU A 214 30.54 -1.75 10.06
CA LEU A 214 30.26 -0.79 9.00
C LEU A 214 29.58 0.46 9.57
N THR A 215 30.19 1.63 9.33
CA THR A 215 29.62 2.96 9.54
C THR A 215 29.04 3.49 8.24
N GLU A 216 28.06 4.38 8.35
CA GLU A 216 27.12 4.87 7.32
C GLU A 216 27.77 5.66 6.16
N ASP A 217 29.08 5.53 5.95
CA ASP A 217 29.86 6.43 5.09
C ASP A 217 29.81 6.03 3.60
N GLY A 218 29.02 5.01 3.26
CA GLY A 218 28.86 4.51 1.90
C GLY A 218 27.40 4.22 1.60
N TYR A 219 26.70 5.20 1.01
CA TYR A 219 25.35 5.00 0.51
C TYR A 219 25.41 4.07 -0.72
N GLY A 220 24.95 2.82 -0.56
CA GLY A 220 24.53 2.03 -1.71
C GLY A 220 23.39 2.75 -2.43
N ARG A 221 23.27 2.54 -3.75
CA ARG A 221 22.05 2.97 -4.45
C ARG A 221 20.93 1.99 -4.06
N PRO A 222 19.90 2.41 -3.31
CA PRO A 222 18.72 1.56 -3.19
C PRO A 222 18.16 1.39 -4.61
N LEU A 223 18.10 0.16 -5.13
CA LEU A 223 17.00 -0.11 -6.04
C LEU A 223 15.80 -0.20 -5.14
N SER A 224 14.95 0.79 -5.21
CA SER A 224 13.55 0.65 -4.84
C SER A 224 13.05 -0.80 -4.95
N GLY A 225 12.83 -1.47 -3.82
CA GLY A 225 11.77 -2.47 -3.79
C GLY A 225 10.52 -1.74 -4.27
N PHE A 226 9.84 -2.26 -5.29
CA PHE A 226 8.84 -1.50 -6.08
C PHE A 226 9.21 0.00 -6.22
N ASN A 227 10.01 0.40 -7.22
CA ASN A 227 9.92 1.81 -7.69
C ASN A 227 8.52 1.93 -8.29
N ASN A 228 7.61 2.33 -7.43
CA ASN A 228 6.19 2.09 -7.55
C ASN A 228 5.64 3.17 -8.47
N THR A 229 5.73 2.97 -9.78
CA THR A 229 5.56 4.08 -10.73
C THR A 229 4.14 4.22 -11.27
N LEU A 230 3.16 3.46 -10.77
CA LEU A 230 1.77 3.56 -11.27
C LEU A 230 0.67 3.25 -10.24
N PHE A 231 0.92 2.41 -9.21
CA PHE A 231 0.04 2.24 -8.04
C PHE A 231 0.88 2.47 -6.79
N GLU A 232 1.36 3.71 -6.65
CA GLU A 232 2.22 4.09 -5.53
C GLU A 232 1.66 3.55 -4.21
N ASN A 233 2.49 2.81 -3.47
CA ASN A 233 2.34 2.68 -2.03
C ASN A 233 2.58 4.07 -1.46
N PHE A 234 1.57 4.92 -1.54
CA PHE A 234 1.54 6.11 -0.73
C PHE A 234 1.49 5.61 0.71
N THR A 235 2.53 5.92 1.49
CA THR A 235 2.42 5.84 2.94
C THR A 235 1.18 6.60 3.38
N SER A 236 0.60 6.26 4.54
CA SER A 236 -0.53 7.02 5.08
C SER A 236 -0.23 8.52 5.07
N ASN A 237 1.00 8.91 5.40
CA ASN A 237 1.46 10.29 5.31
C ASN A 237 1.41 10.86 3.88
N GLU A 238 1.86 10.13 2.86
CA GLU A 238 1.81 10.61 1.47
C GLU A 238 0.38 10.71 0.92
N ARG A 239 -0.55 9.86 1.40
CA ARG A 239 -1.99 9.99 1.11
C ARG A 239 -2.62 11.21 1.79
N PHE A 240 -2.15 11.56 2.99
CA PHE A 240 -2.71 12.66 3.78
C PHE A 240 -2.03 14.02 3.53
N PHE A 241 -0.80 14.08 2.99
CA PHE A 241 -0.02 15.31 2.81
C PHE A 241 0.27 15.65 1.33
N GLU A 242 -0.75 15.56 0.47
CA GLU A 242 -0.77 16.20 -0.86
C GLU A 242 0.24 15.69 -1.93
N ARG A 243 0.87 14.52 -1.74
CA ARG A 243 1.73 13.92 -2.79
C ARG A 243 0.99 12.99 -3.76
N TYR A 244 -0.23 12.61 -3.42
CA TYR A 244 -1.11 11.84 -4.29
C TYR A 244 -1.56 12.66 -5.50
N ILE A 245 -1.12 12.28 -6.70
CA ILE A 245 -1.67 12.81 -7.95
C ILE A 245 -2.75 11.83 -8.45
N PRO A 246 -4.04 12.15 -8.33
CA PRO A 246 -5.10 11.29 -8.84
C PRO A 246 -4.94 11.04 -10.35
N PRO A 247 -5.33 9.85 -10.84
CA PRO A 247 -5.40 9.61 -12.28
C PRO A 247 -6.27 10.68 -12.95
N SER A 248 -5.71 11.37 -13.93
CA SER A 248 -6.35 12.52 -14.60
C SER A 248 -7.63 12.16 -15.34
N ASN A 249 -7.84 10.86 -15.62
CA ASN A 249 -9.04 10.34 -16.24
C ASN A 249 -10.19 10.09 -15.24
N ILE A 250 -9.96 10.27 -13.93
CA ILE A 250 -10.98 10.13 -12.88
C ILE A 250 -11.37 11.53 -12.40
N THR A 251 -12.66 11.83 -12.42
CA THR A 251 -13.21 13.12 -11.97
C THR A 251 -14.34 12.91 -10.98
N ILE A 252 -14.49 13.86 -10.06
CA ILE A 252 -15.57 13.87 -9.06
C ILE A 252 -16.67 14.80 -9.55
N SER A 253 -17.75 14.22 -10.04
CA SER A 253 -18.92 14.96 -10.51
C SER A 253 -19.68 15.60 -9.34
N TYR A 254 -19.86 14.86 -8.24
CA TYR A 254 -20.64 15.32 -7.08
C TYR A 254 -20.28 14.55 -5.80
N PHE A 255 -20.57 15.14 -4.64
CA PHE A 255 -20.50 14.46 -3.35
C PHE A 255 -21.76 14.78 -2.55
N GLN A 256 -22.55 13.75 -2.27
CA GLN A 256 -23.76 13.85 -1.45
C GLN A 256 -23.40 13.71 0.01
N LYS A 257 -23.65 14.75 0.81
CA LYS A 257 -23.46 14.71 2.26
C LYS A 257 -24.63 13.96 2.90
N LEU A 258 -24.30 12.97 3.70
CA LEU A 258 -25.29 12.12 4.38
C LEU A 258 -25.18 12.25 5.90
N LYS A 259 -23.96 12.29 6.41
CA LYS A 259 -23.68 12.22 7.85
C LYS A 259 -22.55 13.17 8.22
N TYR A 260 -22.80 14.02 9.21
CA TYR A 260 -21.74 14.79 9.84
C TYR A 260 -21.16 14.03 11.01
N GLU A 261 -19.84 13.89 11.04
CA GLU A 261 -19.12 13.17 12.08
C GLU A 261 -18.13 14.11 12.76
N LYS A 262 -18.15 14.09 14.09
CA LYS A 262 -17.24 14.83 14.95
C LYS A 262 -16.60 13.81 15.90
N TYR A 263 -15.29 13.65 15.86
CA TYR A 263 -14.58 12.75 16.76
C TYR A 263 -13.36 13.42 17.40
N CYS A 264 -13.13 13.09 18.66
CA CYS A 264 -11.95 13.52 19.40
C CYS A 264 -10.83 12.49 19.20
N ALA A 265 -9.71 12.89 18.58
CA ALA A 265 -8.49 12.09 18.69
C ALA A 265 -7.77 12.52 19.96
N ALA A 266 -7.91 11.74 21.02
CA ALA A 266 -7.20 11.94 22.26
C ALA A 266 -5.74 11.51 22.12
N ASN A 267 -4.81 12.35 22.54
CA ASN A 267 -3.43 11.99 22.79
C ASN A 267 -3.07 12.31 24.26
N GLN A 268 -1.85 11.94 24.69
CA GLN A 268 -1.41 12.14 26.08
C GLN A 268 -1.41 13.62 26.54
N VAL A 269 -1.54 14.58 25.62
CA VAL A 269 -1.42 16.03 25.86
C VAL A 269 -2.76 16.76 25.70
N GLY A 270 -3.79 16.14 25.12
CA GLY A 270 -5.11 16.72 24.96
C GLY A 270 -5.96 16.07 23.85
N CYS A 271 -7.10 16.70 23.55
CA CYS A 271 -8.01 16.28 22.49
C CYS A 271 -7.87 17.17 21.26
N SER A 272 -7.59 16.56 20.10
CA SER A 272 -7.74 17.24 18.80
C SER A 272 -9.08 16.86 18.20
N MET A 273 -9.94 17.85 17.98
CA MET A 273 -11.26 17.62 17.38
C MET A 273 -11.16 17.54 15.86
N PHE A 274 -11.62 16.43 15.30
CA PHE A 274 -11.75 16.22 13.87
C PHE A 274 -13.22 16.27 13.47
N TYR A 275 -13.44 16.79 12.26
CA TYR A 275 -14.76 16.99 11.69
C TYR A 275 -14.73 16.46 10.27
N SER A 276 -15.76 15.72 9.88
CA SER A 276 -15.87 15.21 8.53
C SER A 276 -17.32 15.02 8.09
N TRP A 277 -17.53 15.02 6.78
CA TRP A 277 -18.77 14.59 6.16
C TRP A 277 -18.59 13.19 5.58
N GLY A 278 -19.27 12.22 6.17
CA GLY A 278 -19.53 10.92 5.54
C GLY A 278 -20.61 11.06 4.47
N GLY A 279 -20.37 10.45 3.31
CA GLY A 279 -21.27 10.60 2.18
C GLY A 279 -21.01 9.66 1.03
N MET A 280 -21.57 10.02 -0.12
CA MET A 280 -21.45 9.29 -1.37
C MET A 280 -20.81 10.19 -2.43
N GLY A 281 -19.64 9.80 -2.93
CA GLY A 281 -19.02 10.42 -4.08
C GLY A 281 -19.55 9.83 -5.39
N TYR A 282 -19.67 10.68 -6.41
CA TYR A 282 -20.15 10.34 -7.75
C TYR A 282 -19.03 10.66 -8.73
N TYR A 283 -18.52 9.62 -9.39
CA TYR A 283 -17.27 9.65 -10.12
C TYR A 283 -17.47 9.28 -11.59
N ASN A 284 -16.67 9.91 -12.45
CA ASN A 284 -16.57 9.57 -13.86
C ASN A 284 -15.15 9.11 -14.17
N VAL A 285 -15.00 7.97 -14.86
CA VAL A 285 -13.72 7.50 -15.41
C VAL A 285 -13.79 7.50 -16.93
N ALA A 286 -12.96 8.30 -17.58
CA ALA A 286 -12.86 8.33 -19.04
C ALA A 286 -11.95 7.19 -19.54
N ILE A 287 -12.49 6.30 -20.38
CA ILE A 287 -11.80 5.12 -20.91
C ILE A 287 -12.18 4.95 -22.38
N GLY A 288 -11.22 5.09 -23.30
CA GLY A 288 -11.41 4.86 -24.74
C GLY A 288 -12.61 5.59 -25.35
N GLY A 289 -12.85 6.84 -24.94
CA GLY A 289 -13.99 7.65 -25.40
C GLY A 289 -15.34 7.33 -24.75
N SER A 290 -15.41 6.32 -23.87
CA SER A 290 -16.58 6.03 -23.03
C SER A 290 -16.36 6.56 -21.61
N ILE A 291 -17.45 6.76 -20.86
CA ILE A 291 -17.41 7.21 -19.46
C ILE A 291 -18.04 6.13 -18.59
N LEU A 292 -17.25 5.61 -17.65
CA LEU A 292 -17.75 4.80 -16.53
C LEU A 292 -18.24 5.75 -15.43
N LYS A 293 -19.55 5.78 -15.19
CA LYS A 293 -20.18 6.51 -14.09
C LYS A 293 -20.43 5.59 -12.91
N PHE A 294 -19.86 5.88 -11.75
CA PHE A 294 -20.09 5.06 -10.56
C PHE A 294 -20.13 5.91 -9.29
N LYS A 295 -20.79 5.41 -8.25
CA LYS A 295 -20.81 6.02 -6.92
C LYS A 295 -20.08 5.15 -5.91
N ASN A 296 -19.40 5.79 -4.97
CA ASN A 296 -18.66 5.12 -3.92
C ASN A 296 -18.68 5.91 -2.62
N LYS A 297 -18.70 5.21 -1.49
CA LYS A 297 -18.67 5.83 -0.16
C LYS A 297 -17.34 6.59 0.00
N GLY A 298 -17.40 7.74 0.67
CA GLY A 298 -16.23 8.54 0.96
C GLY A 298 -16.46 9.43 2.18
N SER A 299 -15.37 9.97 2.71
CA SER A 299 -15.40 10.98 3.76
C SER A 299 -14.63 12.21 3.31
N LEU A 300 -15.25 13.38 3.47
CA LEU A 300 -14.59 14.67 3.29
C LEU A 300 -14.25 15.22 4.67
N SER A 301 -12.96 15.29 4.99
CA SER A 301 -12.50 16.06 6.15
C SER A 301 -13.01 17.50 6.03
N THR A 302 -13.26 18.17 7.14
CA THR A 302 -13.47 19.62 7.13
C THR A 302 -12.39 20.20 8.02
N THR A 303 -11.26 20.59 7.41
CA THR A 303 -10.17 21.25 8.13
C THR A 303 -10.53 22.64 8.64
N GLU A 304 -11.79 23.10 8.47
CA GLU A 304 -12.16 24.48 8.68
C GLU A 304 -13.46 24.71 9.46
N PHE A 305 -13.25 24.98 10.75
CA PHE A 305 -14.10 25.84 11.56
C PHE A 305 -13.52 27.25 11.46
N LYS A 306 -14.33 28.27 11.11
CA LYS A 306 -13.96 29.70 10.88
C LYS A 306 -13.64 30.16 9.43
N ASN A 307 -14.46 29.75 8.48
CA ASN A 307 -14.73 30.46 7.20
C ASN A 307 -13.68 30.41 6.04
N LYS A 308 -13.43 29.19 5.50
CA LYS A 308 -13.11 28.77 4.09
C LYS A 308 -11.64 28.34 3.89
N VAL A 309 -11.30 27.12 3.47
CA VAL A 309 -11.75 26.21 2.39
C VAL A 309 -11.75 24.72 2.82
N PHE A 310 -12.64 23.93 2.19
CA PHE A 310 -12.76 22.46 2.26
C PHE A 310 -11.49 21.74 1.79
N PRO A 311 -11.24 20.46 2.15
CA PRO A 311 -10.15 19.74 1.54
C PRO A 311 -10.33 19.72 0.03
N PRO A 312 -9.21 19.62 -0.71
CA PRO A 312 -9.27 19.34 -2.13
C PRO A 312 -10.20 18.13 -2.35
N LYS A 313 -11.17 18.22 -3.27
CA LYS A 313 -12.01 17.09 -3.70
C LYS A 313 -11.14 15.85 -3.99
N GLU A 314 -9.92 16.09 -4.42
CA GLU A 314 -8.81 15.17 -4.67
C GLU A 314 -8.54 14.19 -3.51
N SER A 315 -8.86 14.55 -2.26
CA SER A 315 -8.80 13.62 -1.11
C SER A 315 -9.77 12.44 -1.23
N LEU A 316 -10.87 12.56 -1.97
CA LEU A 316 -11.76 11.44 -2.30
C LEU A 316 -11.14 10.50 -3.34
N LEU A 317 -10.05 10.91 -4.00
CA LEU A 317 -9.42 10.13 -5.05
C LEU A 317 -8.26 9.26 -4.56
N VAL A 318 -7.83 9.41 -3.30
CA VAL A 318 -6.65 8.73 -2.71
C VAL A 318 -6.72 7.21 -2.71
N ASN A 319 -7.92 6.67 -2.96
CA ASN A 319 -8.21 5.23 -2.98
C ASN A 319 -8.62 4.72 -4.36
N PHE A 320 -8.50 5.54 -5.40
CA PHE A 320 -8.65 5.07 -6.78
C PHE A 320 -7.28 4.94 -7.45
N ALA A 321 -7.17 4.01 -8.38
CA ALA A 321 -5.99 3.91 -9.23
C ALA A 321 -6.42 3.42 -10.60
N TYR A 322 -5.67 3.79 -11.64
CA TYR A 322 -5.95 3.37 -13.00
C TYR A 322 -4.64 3.09 -13.73
N PHE A 323 -4.55 1.94 -14.40
CA PHE A 323 -3.41 1.57 -15.21
C PHE A 323 -3.84 0.97 -16.54
N THR A 324 -3.15 1.37 -17.59
CA THR A 324 -3.26 0.81 -18.93
C THR A 324 -1.91 0.91 -19.61
N HIS A 325 -1.69 0.07 -20.61
CA HIS A 325 -0.47 0.09 -21.41
C HIS A 325 -0.81 -0.30 -22.85
N GLN A 326 -0.06 0.22 -23.82
CA GLN A 326 -0.33 0.01 -25.25
C GLN A 326 -0.31 -1.47 -25.69
N ASN A 327 0.46 -2.30 -24.96
CA ASN A 327 0.56 -3.74 -25.23
C ASN A 327 -0.48 -4.58 -24.47
N LEU A 328 -1.40 -3.95 -23.73
CA LEU A 328 -2.45 -4.62 -22.98
C LEU A 328 -3.80 -4.38 -23.65
N THR A 329 -4.66 -5.41 -23.69
CA THR A 329 -6.04 -5.28 -24.17
C THR A 329 -7.03 -5.00 -23.04
N TYR A 330 -6.54 -4.56 -21.88
CA TYR A 330 -7.31 -4.29 -20.69
C TYR A 330 -6.70 -3.12 -19.91
N ALA A 331 -7.48 -2.58 -18.99
CA ALA A 331 -7.03 -1.66 -17.96
C ALA A 331 -7.29 -2.26 -16.57
N LEU A 332 -6.45 -1.90 -15.62
CA LEU A 332 -6.67 -2.15 -14.21
C LEU A 332 -7.28 -0.90 -13.58
N PHE A 333 -8.32 -1.07 -12.77
CA PHE A 333 -8.95 0.01 -12.02
C PHE A 333 -9.13 -0.42 -10.58
N SER A 334 -8.56 0.33 -9.63
CA SER A 334 -8.80 0.13 -8.21
C SER A 334 -9.85 1.12 -7.73
N ALA A 335 -10.83 0.64 -6.97
CA ALA A 335 -11.77 1.47 -6.24
C ALA A 335 -11.85 1.01 -4.79
N ASN A 336 -11.26 1.81 -3.90
CA ASN A 336 -10.92 1.37 -2.55
C ASN A 336 -10.04 0.13 -2.60
N ASP A 337 -10.43 -0.87 -1.83
CA ASP A 337 -9.74 -2.12 -1.65
C ASP A 337 -10.17 -3.19 -2.68
N VAL A 338 -10.86 -2.78 -3.76
CA VAL A 338 -11.32 -3.70 -4.80
C VAL A 338 -10.66 -3.36 -6.13
N LEU A 339 -10.05 -4.38 -6.74
CA LEU A 339 -9.43 -4.30 -8.06
C LEU A 339 -10.37 -4.86 -9.13
N TYR A 340 -10.51 -4.10 -10.21
CA TYR A 340 -11.31 -4.42 -11.39
C TYR A 340 -10.42 -4.52 -12.63
N ILE A 341 -10.79 -5.41 -13.55
CA ILE A 341 -10.24 -5.46 -14.90
C ILE A 341 -11.30 -4.94 -15.87
N ILE A 342 -10.92 -3.96 -16.69
CA ILE A 342 -11.78 -3.36 -17.71
C ILE A 342 -11.28 -3.80 -19.08
N LYS A 343 -12.14 -4.47 -19.87
CA LYS A 343 -11.79 -5.01 -21.20
C LYS A 343 -12.70 -4.45 -22.28
N GLN A 344 -12.18 -4.30 -23.50
CA GLN A 344 -13.05 -3.99 -24.62
C GLN A 344 -13.91 -5.22 -24.98
N LYS A 345 -15.21 -5.01 -25.24
CA LYS A 345 -16.13 -6.05 -25.68
C LYS A 345 -15.62 -6.66 -26.99
N LYS A 346 -15.58 -7.99 -27.07
CA LYS A 346 -15.30 -8.69 -28.34
C LYS A 346 -16.38 -8.31 -29.34
N SER A 347 -16.00 -7.74 -30.48
CA SER A 347 -16.94 -7.45 -31.56
C SER A 347 -17.57 -8.75 -32.08
N ALA A 348 -18.89 -8.85 -32.09
CA ALA A 348 -19.63 -10.05 -32.49
C ALA A 348 -19.48 -10.45 -33.98
N ASN A 349 -18.62 -9.78 -34.76
CA ASN A 349 -18.60 -9.87 -36.23
C ASN A 349 -17.37 -10.55 -36.86
N GLN A 350 -16.48 -11.20 -36.11
CA GLN A 350 -15.35 -11.92 -36.72
C GLN A 350 -15.67 -13.37 -37.18
N GLY A 351 -16.91 -13.83 -37.06
CA GLY A 351 -17.32 -15.19 -37.43
C GLY A 351 -18.00 -15.36 -38.80
N ARG A 352 -18.16 -14.31 -39.62
CA ARG A 352 -18.99 -14.37 -40.85
C ARG A 352 -18.30 -13.98 -42.17
N GLN A 353 -16.97 -13.95 -42.21
CA GLN A 353 -16.24 -13.79 -43.48
C GLN A 353 -15.15 -14.85 -43.65
N ARG A 354 -15.58 -16.11 -43.73
CA ARG A 354 -14.93 -17.17 -44.52
C ARG A 354 -16.02 -18.15 -44.96
N GLN A 355 -16.69 -17.81 -46.06
CA GLN A 355 -17.31 -18.78 -46.96
C GLN A 355 -16.73 -18.56 -48.34
#